data_AF-A0A087U5H0-F1
#
_entry.id   AF-A0A087U5H0-F1
#
_cell.length_a   1.000
_cell.length_b   1.000
_cell.length_c   1.000
_cell.angle_alpha   90.00
_cell.angle_beta   90.00
_cell.angle_gamma   90.00
#
_symmetry.space_group_name_H-M   'P 1'
#
loop_
_entity.id
_entity.type
_entity.pdbx_description
1 polymer ?
#
loop_
_entity_poly.entity_id
_entity_poly.type
_entity_poly.pdbx_seq_one_letter_code
_entity_poly.pdbx_strand_id
1 'polypeptide(L)' 'MKIIKSSLQSRKFMIKIKNSFSCLNSVHIGVPQGIVLSTLLFKSFTNDMPNPHCTLLAKFADDTALLCKSCRPHTAF' A
#
# COMPACT_ATOMS: atom_id res chain seq x y z
N MET A 1 -6.30 -19.14 2.61
CA MET A 1 -5.77 -18.28 3.70
C MET A 1 -4.28 -18.49 4.04
N LYS A 2 -3.67 -19.66 3.78
CA LYS A 2 -2.24 -19.90 4.07
C LYS A 2 -1.28 -19.02 3.26
N ILE A 3 -1.56 -18.82 1.97
CA ILE A 3 -0.69 -18.05 1.05
C ILE A 3 -0.56 -16.58 1.46
N ILE A 4 -1.68 -15.93 1.81
CA ILE A 4 -1.68 -14.53 2.28
C ILE A 4 -0.84 -14.41 3.55
N LYS A 5 -1.08 -15.30 4.52
CA LYS A 5 -0.34 -15.32 5.79
C LYS A 5 1.16 -15.53 5.57
N SER A 6 1.55 -16.51 4.75
CA SER A 6 2.96 -16.75 4.44
C SER A 6 3.61 -15.62 3.62
N SER A 7 2.83 -14.89 2.81
CA SER A 7 3.34 -13.75 2.03
C SER A 7 3.57 -12.49 2.87
N LEU A 8 2.94 -12.37 4.05
CA LEU A 8 3.06 -11.20 4.91
C LEU A 8 3.97 -11.42 6.12
N GLN A 9 4.08 -12.66 6.60
CA GLN A 9 4.79 -13.00 7.83
C GLN A 9 6.26 -13.43 7.59
N SER A 10 7.10 -13.23 8.61
CA SER A 10 8.48 -13.72 8.69
C SER A 10 9.39 -13.33 7.50
N ARG A 11 9.09 -12.22 6.84
CA ARG A 11 9.89 -11.68 5.74
C ARG A 11 11.18 -11.08 6.28
N LYS A 12 12.29 -11.31 5.58
CA LYS A 12 13.61 -10.75 5.91
C LYS A 12 14.26 -10.15 4.66
N PHE A 13 15.11 -9.15 4.85
CA PHE A 13 15.84 -8.48 3.78
C PHE A 13 17.30 -8.22 4.17
N MET A 14 18.14 -8.07 3.16
CA MET A 14 19.55 -7.74 3.28
C MET A 14 19.96 -6.91 2.05
N ILE A 15 20.81 -5.91 2.26
CA ILE A 15 21.28 -5.02 1.21
C ILE A 15 22.69 -5.42 0.81
N LYS A 16 22.95 -5.54 -0.50
CA LYS A 16 24.29 -5.76 -1.04
C LYS A 16 24.80 -4.47 -1.67
N ILE A 17 25.97 -4.01 -1.25
CA ILE A 17 26.68 -2.86 -1.86
C ILE A 17 28.08 -3.33 -2.23
N LYS A 18 28.40 -3.34 -3.53
CA LYS A 18 29.66 -3.90 -4.06
C LYS A 18 29.88 -5.33 -3.56
N ASN A 19 30.91 -5.53 -2.73
CA ASN A 19 31.28 -6.82 -2.14
C ASN A 19 30.85 -6.99 -0.67
N SER A 20 30.07 -6.05 -0.13
CA SER A 20 29.63 -6.09 1.27
C SER A 20 28.12 -6.31 1.36
N PHE A 21 27.70 -7.01 2.41
CA PHE A 21 26.30 -7.24 2.76
C PHE A 21 25.98 -6.58 4.10
N SER A 22 24.76 -6.07 4.24
CA SER A 22 24.22 -5.63 5.53
C SER A 22 23.90 -6.81 6.43
N CYS A 23 23.56 -6.55 7.70
CA CYS A 23 22.90 -7.55 8.53
C CYS A 23 21.53 -7.94 7.95
N LEU A 24 21.09 -9.16 8.25
CA LEU A 24 19.76 -9.65 7.91
C LEU A 24 18.72 -9.00 8.83
N ASN A 25 17.78 -8.27 8.26
CA ASN A 25 16.74 -7.55 9.00
C ASN A 25 15.34 -8.09 8.67
N SER A 26 14.40 -7.98 9.61
CA SER A 26 13.01 -8.40 9.42
C SER A 26 12.15 -7.29 8.81
N VAL A 27 11.18 -7.66 7.96
CA VAL A 27 10.20 -6.73 7.38
C VAL A 27 8.85 -6.93 8.05
N HIS A 28 8.43 -5.95 8.85
CA HIS A 28 7.19 -6.03 9.63
C HIS A 28 5.96 -5.42 8.92
N ILE A 29 6.18 -4.50 7.97
CA ILE A 29 5.12 -3.69 7.35
C ILE A 29 5.18 -3.84 5.82
N GLY A 30 4.04 -3.65 5.16
CA GLY A 30 3.91 -3.67 3.70
C GLY A 30 3.75 -5.07 3.11
N VAL A 31 3.87 -5.14 1.78
CA VAL A 31 3.66 -6.35 0.98
C VAL A 31 4.90 -6.63 0.12
N PRO A 32 5.16 -7.89 -0.30
CA PRO A 32 6.26 -8.19 -1.23
C PRO A 32 6.06 -7.47 -2.58
N GLN A 33 7.08 -6.81 -3.14
CA GLN A 33 6.95 -6.24 -4.48
C GLN A 33 7.09 -7.31 -5.57
N GLY A 34 6.44 -7.09 -6.72
CA GLY A 34 6.59 -7.96 -7.89
C GLY A 34 5.70 -9.20 -7.94
N ILE A 35 4.75 -9.36 -7.02
CA ILE A 35 3.74 -10.43 -7.07
C ILE A 35 2.33 -9.86 -7.20
N VAL A 36 1.48 -10.50 -8.02
CA VAL A 36 0.09 -10.06 -8.27
C VAL A 36 -0.73 -9.99 -6.97
N LEU A 37 -0.49 -10.93 -6.05
CA LEU A 37 -1.18 -10.97 -4.76
C LEU A 37 -0.96 -9.68 -3.94
N SER A 38 0.24 -9.09 -4.00
CA SER A 38 0.55 -7.86 -3.29
C SER A 38 -0.25 -6.67 -3.81
N THR A 39 -0.44 -6.58 -5.12
CA THR A 39 -1.30 -5.56 -5.73
C THR A 39 -2.75 -5.69 -5.26
N LEU A 40 -3.26 -6.93 -5.16
CA LEU A 40 -4.62 -7.17 -4.64
C LEU A 40 -4.74 -6.81 -3.15
N LEU A 41 -3.76 -7.18 -2.33
CA LEU A 41 -3.73 -6.85 -0.91
C LEU A 41 -3.63 -5.33 -0.70
N PHE A 42 -2.80 -4.65 -1.47
CA PHE A 42 -2.68 -3.19 -1.44
C PHE A 42 -3.98 -2.49 -1.87
N LYS A 43 -4.64 -3.00 -2.93
CA LYS A 43 -5.96 -2.50 -3.35
C LYS A 43 -7.02 -2.70 -2.27
N SER A 44 -7.04 -3.86 -1.61
CA SER A 44 -7.97 -4.11 -0.52
C SER A 44 -7.71 -3.16 0.66
N PHE A 45 -6.44 -2.98 1.03
CA PHE A 45 -6.04 -2.07 2.11
C PHE A 45 -6.46 -0.62 1.84
N THR A 46 -6.26 -0.12 0.62
CA THR A 46 -6.65 1.25 0.24
C THR A 46 -8.16 1.39 -0.05
N ASN A 47 -8.89 0.29 -0.18
CA ASN A 47 -10.34 0.33 -0.36
C ASN A 47 -11.07 0.77 0.92
N ASP A 48 -10.48 0.53 2.09
CA ASP A 48 -11.04 0.90 3.39
C ASP A 48 -10.92 2.41 3.68
N MET A 49 -10.23 3.17 2.83
CA MET A 49 -10.14 4.63 2.95
C MET A 49 -11.51 5.29 2.76
N PRO A 50 -11.92 6.22 3.64
CA PRO A 50 -13.23 6.86 3.57
C PRO A 50 -13.42 7.63 2.26
N ASN A 51 -14.62 7.54 1.70
CA ASN A 51 -15.02 8.29 0.51
C ASN A 51 -15.64 9.63 0.93
N PRO A 52 -14.98 10.77 0.66
CA PRO A 52 -15.48 12.08 1.08
C PRO A 52 -16.79 12.44 0.36
N HIS A 53 -17.75 13.04 1.06
CA HIS A 53 -19.04 13.41 0.49
C HIS A 53 -18.88 14.49 -0.60
N CYS A 54 -19.71 14.43 -1.64
CA CYS A 54 -19.70 15.38 -2.76
C CYS A 54 -18.36 15.47 -3.53
N THR A 55 -17.56 14.41 -3.49
CA THR A 55 -16.28 14.30 -4.21
C THR A 55 -16.25 13.12 -5.16
N LEU A 56 -15.41 13.20 -6.19
CA LEU A 56 -15.02 12.06 -7.01
C LEU A 56 -13.62 11.64 -6.58
N LEU A 57 -13.52 10.45 -5.99
CA LEU A 57 -12.27 9.83 -5.61
C LEU A 57 -11.84 8.84 -6.69
N ALA A 58 -10.66 9.05 -7.28
CA ALA A 58 -10.02 8.12 -8.19
C ALA A 58 -8.74 7.58 -7.55
N LYS A 59 -8.56 6.25 -7.54
CA LYS A 59 -7.40 5.57 -6.97
C LYS A 59 -6.73 4.71 -8.03
N PHE A 60 -5.42 4.84 -8.20
CA PHE A 60 -4.63 4.00 -9.10
C PHE A 60 -3.26 3.75 -8.49
N ALA A 61 -2.97 2.50 -8.10
CA ALA A 61 -1.75 2.18 -7.34
C ALA A 61 -1.58 3.16 -6.15
N ASP A 62 -0.41 3.78 -6.00
CA ASP A 62 -0.12 4.79 -4.97
C ASP A 62 -0.72 6.18 -5.26
N ASP A 63 -1.20 6.43 -6.48
CA ASP A 63 -1.87 7.68 -6.85
C ASP A 63 -3.31 7.73 -6.35
N THR A 64 -3.66 8.84 -5.72
CA THR A 64 -5.03 9.15 -5.31
C THR A 64 -5.38 10.57 -5.74
N ALA A 65 -6.43 10.70 -6.56
CA ALA A 65 -6.97 11.98 -6.99
C ALA A 65 -8.35 12.21 -6.38
N LEU A 66 -8.56 13.40 -5.83
CA LEU A 66 -9.82 13.84 -5.26
C LEU A 66 -10.32 15.07 -6.02
N LEU A 67 -11.49 14.97 -6.64
CA LEU A 67 -12.13 16.08 -7.36
C LEU A 67 -13.38 16.55 -6.60
N CYS A 68 -13.43 17.83 -6.24
CA CYS A 68 -14.52 18.44 -5.49
C CYS A 68 -15.21 19.52 -6.35
N LYS A 69 -16.55 19.58 -6.32
CA LYS A 69 -17.33 20.61 -7.03
C LYS A 69 -17.50 21.92 -6.25
N SER A 70 -17.22 21.93 -4.95
CA SER A 70 -17.44 23.07 -4.05
C SER A 70 -16.12 23.68 -3.57
N CYS A 71 -16.02 25.02 -3.55
CA CYS A 71 -14.85 25.79 -3.08
C CYS A 71 -14.59 25.70 -1.56
N ARG A 72 -15.32 24.84 -0.81
CA ARG A 72 -15.07 24.58 0.62
C ARG A 72 -14.74 23.10 0.84
N PRO A 73 -13.45 22.71 0.74
CA PRO A 73 -13.01 21.33 0.90
C PRO A 73 -13.14 20.81 2.35
N HIS A 74 -13.37 21.68 3.34
CA HIS A 74 -13.51 21.31 4.75
C HIS A 74 -14.78 20.49 5.07
N THR A 75 -15.82 20.56 4.24
CA THR A 75 -17.08 19.80 4.40
C THR A 75 -17.10 18.47 3.66
N ALA A 76 -16.00 18.09 3.00
CA ALA A 76 -15.93 16.84 2.26
C ALA A 76 -15.65 15.62 3.16
N PHE A 77 -15.01 15.80 4.32
CA PHE A 77 -14.65 14.73 5.25
C PHE A 77 -15.68 14.56 6.38
#